data_AF-A0A3N5MKK9-F1
#
_entry.id   AF-A0A3N5MKK9-F1
#
_cell.length_a   1.000
_cell.length_b   1.000
_cell.length_c   1.000
_cell.angle_alpha   90.00
_cell.angle_beta   90.00
_cell.angle_gamma   90.00
#
_symmetry.space_group_name_H-M   'P 1'
#
loop_
_entity.id
_entity.type
_entity.pdbx_description
1 polymer ?
#
loop_
_entity_poly.entity_id
_entity_poly.type
_entity_poly.pdbx_seq_one_letter_code
_entity_poly.pdbx_strand_id
1 'polypeptide(L)'
;WIPFIMQRLDHEFMMRVCEAPMLKRPPSEYIREMYFTSQPLEKSNMQLLQATFAAMKAETQLLFASDWPHWDFDPPSSITTIPFLDEQAKRNILGLNAARIFNLEVKRMRPPARQVLAARRGVS
;
A
#
# COMPACT_ATOMS: atom_id res chain seq x y z
N TRP A 1 7.19 8.87 -7.71
CA TRP A 1 8.04 9.91 -7.08
C TRP A 1 8.69 9.49 -5.76
N ILE A 2 8.01 8.72 -4.88
CA ILE A 2 8.51 8.36 -3.53
C ILE A 2 9.96 7.83 -3.50
N PRO A 3 10.35 6.84 -4.33
CA PRO A 3 11.72 6.28 -4.26
C PRO A 3 12.80 7.34 -4.52
N PHE A 4 12.54 8.29 -5.42
CA PHE A 4 13.49 9.34 -5.77
C PHE A 4 13.66 10.36 -4.64
N ILE A 5 12.57 10.71 -3.94
CA ILE A 5 12.64 11.60 -2.78
C ILE A 5 13.40 10.92 -1.63
N MET A 6 13.14 9.64 -1.37
CA MET A 6 13.87 8.88 -0.36
C MET A 6 15.38 8.90 -0.63
N GLN A 7 15.80 8.57 -1.86
CA GLN A 7 17.22 8.59 -2.24
C GLN A 7 17.83 9.99 -2.13
N ARG A 8 17.14 11.03 -2.62
CA ARG A 8 17.64 12.41 -2.64
C ARG A 8 17.88 12.92 -1.22
N LEU A 9 16.92 12.70 -0.33
CA LEU A 9 16.98 13.17 1.05
C LEU A 9 18.00 12.40 1.88
N ASP A 10 18.09 11.09 1.71
CA ASP A 10 19.11 10.29 2.39
C ASP A 10 20.53 10.69 1.96
N HIS A 11 20.74 10.97 0.67
CA HIS A 11 22.03 11.43 0.16
C HIS A 11 22.47 12.76 0.78
N GLU A 12 21.57 13.75 0.86
CA GLU A 12 21.89 15.03 1.53
C GLU A 12 22.07 14.86 3.04
N PHE A 13 21.23 14.02 3.68
CA PHE A 13 21.35 13.74 5.11
C PHE A 13 22.74 13.21 5.45
N MET A 14 23.28 12.25 4.67
CA MET A 14 24.62 11.70 4.90
C MET A 14 25.75 12.72 4.75
N MET A 15 25.58 13.74 3.89
CA MET A 15 26.60 14.77 3.67
C MET A 15 26.52 15.93 4.66
N ARG A 16 25.33 16.25 5.16
CA ARG A 16 25.04 17.48 5.92
C ARG A 16 24.20 17.23 7.17
N VAL A 17 24.51 16.18 7.92
CA VAL A 17 23.81 15.86 9.18
C VAL A 17 23.78 17.07 10.14
N CYS A 18 24.84 17.90 10.13
CA CYS A 18 24.94 19.09 10.96
C CYS A 18 23.87 20.17 10.68
N GLU A 19 23.31 20.22 9.47
CA GLU A 19 22.26 21.18 9.10
C GLU A 19 20.88 20.78 9.65
N ALA A 20 20.71 19.52 10.06
CA ALA A 20 19.46 18.99 10.62
C ALA A 20 19.70 18.17 11.91
N PRO A 21 20.22 18.78 12.99
CA PRO A 21 20.67 18.06 14.19
C PRO A 21 19.55 17.35 14.98
N MET A 22 18.30 17.70 14.69
CA MET A 22 17.12 17.04 15.28
C MET A 22 16.79 15.71 14.62
N LEU A 23 17.18 15.48 13.36
CA LEU A 23 16.96 14.20 12.68
C LEU A 23 17.82 13.11 13.33
N LYS A 24 17.17 12.05 13.79
CA LYS A 24 17.84 10.90 14.45
C LYS A 24 18.12 9.72 13.52
N ARG A 25 17.55 9.74 12.32
CA ARG A 25 17.54 8.63 11.35
C ARG A 25 17.52 9.22 9.93
N PRO A 26 17.88 8.45 8.89
CA PRO A 26 17.68 8.86 7.51
C PRO A 26 16.21 9.22 7.21
N PRO A 27 15.93 10.27 6.42
CA PRO A 27 14.58 10.66 6.03
C PRO A 27 13.74 9.51 5.45
N SER A 28 14.34 8.60 4.68
CA SER A 28 13.65 7.44 4.12
C SER A 28 13.03 6.51 5.17
N GLU A 29 13.62 6.40 6.37
CA GLU A 29 13.08 5.58 7.45
C GLU A 29 11.76 6.17 7.98
N TYR A 30 11.70 7.50 8.13
CA TYR A 30 10.46 8.18 8.51
C TYR A 30 9.41 8.09 7.40
N ILE A 31 9.81 8.22 6.12
CA ILE A 31 8.89 8.10 4.98
C ILE A 31 8.24 6.70 4.96
N ARG A 32 8.98 5.64 5.30
CA ARG A 32 8.44 4.27 5.41
C ARG A 32 7.45 4.09 6.57
N GLU A 33 7.35 5.04 7.49
CA GLU A 33 6.35 5.07 8.57
C GLU A 33 5.12 5.89 8.20
N MET A 34 5.17 6.68 7.14
CA MET A 34 4.03 7.46 6.63
C MET A 34 3.04 6.58 5.88
N TYR A 35 1.82 7.09 5.71
CA TYR A 35 0.74 6.46 4.96
C TYR A 35 0.49 7.18 3.64
N PHE A 36 0.15 6.42 2.60
CA PHE A 36 -0.09 6.92 1.24
C PHE A 36 -1.41 6.39 0.70
N THR A 37 -2.03 7.11 -0.23
CA THR A 37 -3.23 6.68 -0.95
C THR A 37 -2.88 6.14 -2.33
N SER A 38 -3.68 5.22 -2.86
CA SER A 38 -3.42 4.56 -4.15
C SER A 38 -3.65 5.44 -5.37
N GLN A 39 -4.71 6.26 -5.36
CA GLN A 39 -5.05 7.12 -6.50
C GLN A 39 -4.27 8.44 -6.40
N PRO A 40 -3.71 8.94 -7.52
CA PRO A 40 -3.63 8.27 -8.83
C PRO A 40 -2.57 7.15 -8.88
N LEU A 41 -2.96 5.96 -9.34
CA LEU A 41 -2.04 4.81 -9.40
C LEU A 41 -1.33 4.68 -10.76
N GLU A 42 -0.07 5.07 -10.82
CA GLU A 42 0.78 4.97 -12.02
C GLU A 42 1.19 3.52 -12.32
N LYS A 43 0.38 2.82 -13.13
CA LYS A 43 0.57 1.39 -13.45
C LYS A 43 1.06 1.10 -14.88
N SER A 44 1.54 2.11 -15.61
CA SER A 44 2.05 1.95 -16.99
C SER A 44 3.30 1.07 -17.08
N ASN A 45 4.09 0.98 -16.01
CA ASN A 45 5.26 0.10 -15.92
C ASN A 45 5.23 -0.68 -14.59
N MET A 46 5.03 -2.00 -14.66
CA MET A 46 4.92 -2.87 -13.48
C MET A 46 6.19 -2.96 -12.66
N GLN A 47 7.38 -2.90 -13.28
CA GLN A 47 8.64 -2.98 -12.56
C GLN A 47 8.85 -1.73 -11.71
N LEU A 48 8.53 -0.56 -12.27
CA LEU A 48 8.60 0.72 -11.54
C LEU A 48 7.55 0.79 -10.42
N LEU A 49 6.34 0.28 -10.68
CA LEU A 49 5.30 0.19 -9.65
C LEU A 49 5.74 -0.72 -8.50
N GLN A 50 6.28 -1.90 -8.80
CA GLN A 50 6.77 -2.84 -7.80
C GLN A 50 7.91 -2.25 -6.96
N ALA A 51 8.87 -1.57 -7.61
CA ALA A 51 9.95 -0.87 -6.91
C ALA A 51 9.41 0.23 -5.99
N THR A 52 8.38 0.97 -6.45
CA THR A 52 7.72 2.01 -5.68
C THR A 52 6.98 1.44 -4.46
N PHE A 53 6.28 0.31 -4.63
CA PHE A 53 5.61 -0.40 -3.55
C PHE A 53 6.59 -0.92 -2.50
N ALA A 54 7.73 -1.46 -2.94
CA ALA A 54 8.80 -1.92 -2.05
C ALA A 54 9.43 -0.75 -1.27
N ALA A 55 9.67 0.38 -1.94
CA ALA A 55 10.26 1.58 -1.32
C ALA A 55 9.37 2.16 -0.21
N MET A 56 8.05 2.28 -0.45
CA MET A 56 7.12 2.85 0.54
C MET A 56 6.58 1.84 1.56
N LYS A 57 6.93 0.55 1.45
CA LYS A 57 6.32 -0.54 2.24
C LYS A 57 4.79 -0.59 2.06
N ALA A 58 4.35 -0.63 0.80
CA ALA A 58 2.94 -0.49 0.41
C ALA A 58 2.01 -1.51 1.07
N GLU A 59 2.47 -2.73 1.35
CA GLU A 59 1.65 -3.75 2.00
C GLU A 59 1.04 -3.27 3.32
N THR A 60 1.77 -2.45 4.10
CA THR A 60 1.27 -1.93 5.38
C THR A 60 0.89 -0.45 5.32
N GLN A 61 1.53 0.31 4.42
CA GLN A 61 1.45 1.78 4.39
C GLN A 61 0.61 2.36 3.25
N LEU A 62 0.21 1.56 2.26
CA LEU A 62 -0.67 2.02 1.19
C LEU A 62 -2.13 1.75 1.55
N LEU A 63 -2.96 2.77 1.38
CA LEU A 63 -4.41 2.74 1.56
C LEU A 63 -5.06 2.88 0.20
N PHE A 64 -6.07 2.06 -0.07
CA PHE A 64 -6.90 2.24 -1.25
C PHE A 64 -7.71 3.54 -1.14
N ALA A 65 -7.67 4.33 -2.22
CA ALA A 65 -8.55 5.46 -2.47
C ALA A 65 -9.05 5.38 -3.91
N SER A 66 -10.34 5.63 -4.13
CA SER A 66 -10.92 5.62 -5.47
C SER A 66 -10.86 6.99 -6.17
N ASP A 67 -10.84 8.08 -5.40
CA ASP A 67 -11.01 9.45 -5.89
C ASP A 67 -12.33 9.68 -6.66
N TRP A 68 -13.40 8.96 -6.28
CA TRP A 68 -14.73 9.23 -6.85
C TRP A 68 -15.24 10.61 -6.41
N PRO A 69 -15.84 11.44 -7.30
CA PRO A 69 -16.29 11.15 -8.66
C PRO A 69 -15.38 11.68 -9.78
N HIS A 70 -14.05 11.77 -9.58
CA HIS A 70 -13.16 12.22 -10.65
C HIS A 70 -13.21 11.32 -11.90
N TRP A 71 -12.82 11.90 -13.03
CA TRP A 71 -12.87 11.25 -14.35
C TRP A 71 -11.91 10.06 -14.47
N ASP A 72 -10.80 10.08 -13.73
CA ASP A 72 -9.75 9.07 -13.66
C ASP A 72 -9.81 8.24 -12.37
N PHE A 73 -11.01 8.09 -11.79
CA PHE A 73 -11.20 7.31 -10.58
C PHE A 73 -10.65 5.88 -10.72
N ASP A 74 -10.12 5.34 -9.63
CA ASP A 74 -9.62 3.98 -9.57
C ASP A 74 -10.69 3.03 -9.00
N PRO A 75 -11.15 2.02 -9.76
CA PRO A 75 -11.96 0.95 -9.19
C PRO A 75 -11.10 0.04 -8.30
N PRO A 76 -11.69 -0.74 -7.37
CA PRO A 76 -10.94 -1.72 -6.56
C PRO A 76 -10.11 -2.71 -7.39
N SER A 77 -10.51 -2.96 -8.65
CA SER A 77 -9.74 -3.79 -9.58
C SER A 77 -8.35 -3.24 -9.88
N SER A 78 -8.10 -1.93 -9.73
CA SER A 78 -6.76 -1.35 -9.89
C SER A 78 -5.73 -1.94 -8.92
N ILE A 79 -6.17 -2.49 -7.77
CA ILE A 79 -5.30 -3.22 -6.83
C ILE A 79 -5.38 -4.74 -7.05
N THR A 80 -6.57 -5.31 -7.26
CA THR A 80 -6.70 -6.78 -7.31
C THR A 80 -6.04 -7.42 -8.53
N THR A 81 -5.83 -6.66 -9.62
CA THR A 81 -5.18 -7.13 -10.85
C THR A 81 -3.65 -7.01 -10.82
N ILE A 82 -3.06 -6.46 -9.75
CA ILE A 82 -1.61 -6.32 -9.65
C ILE A 82 -0.98 -7.70 -9.39
N PRO A 83 -0.11 -8.21 -10.28
CA PRO A 83 0.31 -9.61 -10.26
C PRO A 83 1.31 -9.94 -9.15
N PHE A 84 2.10 -8.97 -8.68
CA PHE A 84 3.12 -9.18 -7.65
C PHE A 84 2.57 -9.05 -6.22
N LEU A 85 1.29 -8.70 -6.06
CA LEU A 85 0.64 -8.68 -4.75
C LEU A 85 0.03 -10.04 -4.46
N ASP A 86 0.32 -10.57 -3.28
CA ASP A 86 -0.43 -11.71 -2.76
C ASP A 86 -1.83 -11.29 -2.27
N GLU A 87 -2.65 -12.28 -1.91
CA GLU A 87 -4.01 -12.05 -1.46
C GLU A 87 -4.09 -11.29 -0.12
N GLN A 88 -3.06 -11.38 0.72
CA GLN A 88 -3.03 -10.68 1.99
C GLN A 88 -2.69 -9.20 1.79
N ALA A 89 -1.71 -8.90 0.94
CA ALA A 89 -1.32 -7.55 0.56
C ALA A 89 -2.47 -6.81 -0.12
N LYS A 90 -3.19 -7.47 -1.04
CA LYS A 90 -4.40 -6.90 -1.65
C LYS A 90 -5.44 -6.52 -0.59
N ARG A 91 -5.71 -7.41 0.39
CA ARG A 91 -6.66 -7.14 1.49
C ARG A 91 -6.18 -6.01 2.40
N ASN A 92 -4.88 -5.95 2.66
CA ASN A 92 -4.29 -4.89 3.47
C ASN A 92 -4.52 -3.53 2.81
N ILE A 93 -4.15 -3.40 1.53
CA ILE A 93 -4.29 -2.15 0.77
C ILE A 93 -5.76 -1.77 0.61
N LEU A 94 -6.63 -2.72 0.25
CA LEU A 94 -8.05 -2.47 0.00
C LEU A 94 -8.87 -2.12 1.24
N GLY A 95 -8.35 -2.36 2.45
CA GLY A 95 -9.11 -1.97 3.65
C GLY A 95 -8.47 -2.23 5.00
N LEU A 96 -7.65 -3.28 5.19
CA LEU A 96 -7.15 -3.58 6.55
C LEU A 96 -6.16 -2.52 7.07
N ASN A 97 -5.41 -1.86 6.19
CA ASN A 97 -4.53 -0.76 6.58
C ASN A 97 -5.36 0.44 7.05
N ALA A 98 -6.37 0.84 6.29
CA ALA A 98 -7.29 1.90 6.69
C ALA A 98 -8.01 1.55 8.00
N ALA A 99 -8.48 0.31 8.16
CA ALA A 99 -9.14 -0.13 9.38
C ALA A 99 -8.21 -0.05 10.61
N ARG A 100 -6.92 -0.36 10.46
CA ARG A 100 -5.94 -0.24 11.54
C ARG A 100 -5.71 1.21 11.95
N ILE A 101 -5.59 2.12 10.97
CA ILE A 101 -5.27 3.54 11.21
C ILE A 101 -6.47 4.28 11.80
N PHE A 102 -7.66 4.02 11.27
CA PHE A 102 -8.90 4.67 11.69
C PHE A 102 -9.63 3.91 12.79
N ASN A 103 -9.02 2.86 13.35
CA ASN A 103 -9.59 2.01 14.40
C ASN A 103 -11.01 1.51 14.08
N LEU A 104 -11.19 1.00 12.85
CA LEU A 104 -12.49 0.52 12.36
C LEU A 104 -12.70 -0.95 12.71
N GLU A 105 -13.93 -1.30 13.09
CA GLU A 105 -14.31 -2.68 13.32
C GLU A 105 -14.40 -3.46 11.99
N VAL A 106 -13.56 -4.49 11.83
CA VAL A 106 -13.56 -5.33 10.63
C VAL A 106 -14.45 -6.56 10.86
N LYS A 107 -15.73 -6.46 10.50
CA LYS A 107 -16.66 -7.60 10.53
C LYS A 107 -16.53 -8.45 9.28
N ARG A 108 -16.22 -9.73 9.46
CA ARG A 108 -16.28 -10.70 8.36
C ARG A 108 -17.74 -11.10 8.11
N MET A 109 -18.36 -10.46 7.13
CA MET A 109 -19.76 -10.74 6.77
C MET A 109 -19.97 -12.05 6.00
N ARG A 110 -18.94 -12.57 5.32
CA ARG A 110 -19.03 -13.81 4.54
C ARG A 110 -18.04 -14.88 5.04
N PRO A 111 -18.49 -16.15 5.19
CA PRO A 111 -17.60 -17.23 5.57
C PRO A 111 -16.43 -17.39 4.57
N PRO A 112 -15.27 -17.88 5.01
CA PRO A 112 -14.15 -18.23 4.13
C PRO A 112 -14.57 -19.13 2.98
N ALA A 113 -13.98 -18.91 1.80
CA ALA A 113 -14.24 -19.74 0.63
C ALA A 113 -14.08 -21.24 0.93
N ARG A 114 -13.06 -21.61 1.71
CA ARG A 114 -12.87 -23.00 2.18
C ARG A 114 -14.07 -23.55 2.96
N GLN A 115 -14.68 -22.74 3.83
CA GLN A 115 -15.88 -23.14 4.59
C GLN A 115 -17.11 -23.22 3.69
N VAL A 116 -17.27 -22.28 2.76
CA VAL A 116 -18.35 -22.31 1.77
C VAL A 116 -18.24 -23.54 0.88
N LEU A 117 -17.04 -23.87 0.40
CA LEU A 117 -16.77 -25.04 -0.43
C LEU A 117 -16.98 -26.34 0.35
N ALA A 118 -16.53 -26.42 1.61
CA ALA A 118 -16.78 -27.58 2.46
C ALA A 118 -18.28 -27.79 2.78
N ALA A 119 -19.06 -26.71 2.83
CA ALA A 119 -20.51 -26.77 3.04
C ALA A 119 -21.30 -27.14 1.76
N ARG A 120 -20.68 -27.07 0.58
CA ARG A 120 -21.30 -27.52 -0.67
C ARG A 120 -21.29 -29.04 -0.73
N ARG A 121 -22.40 -29.67 -0.33
CA ARG A 121 -22.62 -31.11 -0.56
C ARG A 121 -22.61 -31.40 -2.07
N GLY A 122 -21.72 -32.27 -2.54
CA GLY A 122 -21.85 -32.93 -3.85
C GLY A 122 -20.97 -32.45 -5.01
N VAL A 123 -19.84 -31.79 -4.77
CA VAL A 123 -18.81 -31.63 -5.83
C VAL A 123 -17.59 -32.45 -5.42
N SER A 124 -17.54 -33.68 -5.93
CA SER A 124 -16.36 -34.54 -6.00
C SER A 124 -15.36 -34.00 -7.02
#